data_AF-A0A968A1X3-F1
#
_entry.id   AF-A0A968A1X3-F1
#
_cell.length_a   1.000
_cell.length_b   1.000
_cell.length_c   1.000
_cell.angle_alpha   90.00
_cell.angle_beta   90.00
_cell.angle_gamma   90.00
#
_symmetry.space_group_name_H-M   'P 1'
#
loop_
_entity.id
_entity.type
_entity.pdbx_description
1 polymer ?
#
loop_
_entity_poly.entity_id
_entity_poly.type
_entity_poly.pdbx_seq_one_letter_code
_entity_poly.pdbx_strand_id
1 'polypeptide(L)'
;MRVLITGAAGFLGSHLCDLLLADGHQVVGMDNFITGNPQNLAHLSSNEDFAFIRHDVSNYIFVPGELDAVMHFASPASPNKNSPLGYVNLP
;
A
#
# COMPACT_ATOMS: atom_id res chain seq x y z
N MET A 1 3.20 -10.01 13.93
CA MET A 1 1.89 -9.84 13.26
C MET A 1 2.10 -9.89 11.76
N ARG A 2 1.06 -10.23 11.00
CA ARG A 2 1.03 -10.15 9.54
C ARG A 2 0.08 -9.05 9.11
N VAL A 3 0.64 -7.99 8.52
CA VAL A 3 -0.06 -6.73 8.26
C VAL A 3 -0.14 -6.46 6.76
N LEU A 4 -1.35 -6.15 6.28
CA LEU A 4 -1.54 -5.63 4.92
C LEU A 4 -1.43 -4.10 4.93
N ILE A 5 -0.56 -3.55 4.11
CA ILE A 5 -0.42 -2.10 3.92
C ILE A 5 -0.79 -1.76 2.49
N THR A 6 -1.91 -1.08 2.29
CA THR A 6 -2.26 -0.54 0.97
C THR A 6 -1.68 0.87 0.81
N GLY A 7 -1.29 1.25 -0.42
CA GLY A 7 -0.52 2.46 -0.65
C GLY A 7 0.94 2.29 -0.20
N ALA A 8 1.44 1.04 -0.20
CA ALA A 8 2.75 0.68 0.32
C ALA A 8 3.90 1.40 -0.40
N ALA A 9 3.73 1.76 -1.67
CA ALA A 9 4.76 2.47 -2.42
C ALA A 9 4.66 4.00 -2.29
N GLY A 10 3.71 4.50 -1.49
CA GLY A 10 3.60 5.91 -1.10
C GLY A 10 4.55 6.29 0.04
N PHE A 11 4.57 7.58 0.40
CA PHE A 11 5.45 8.11 1.45
C PHE A 11 5.25 7.41 2.81
N LEU A 12 4.04 7.44 3.37
CA LEU A 12 3.78 6.79 4.66
C LEU A 12 3.85 5.27 4.56
N GLY A 13 3.32 4.69 3.49
CA GLY A 13 3.27 3.25 3.30
C GLY A 13 4.65 2.59 3.33
N SER A 14 5.64 3.18 2.65
CA SER A 14 6.98 2.58 2.58
C SER A 14 7.71 2.63 3.92
N HIS A 15 7.61 3.75 4.64
CA HIS A 15 8.22 3.90 5.97
C HIS A 15 7.56 2.97 7.00
N LEU A 16 6.25 2.72 6.89
CA LEU A 16 5.58 1.74 7.73
C LEU A 16 5.98 0.30 7.38
N CYS A 17 6.23 0.00 6.11
CA CYS A 17 6.83 -1.29 5.73
C CYS A 17 8.18 -1.47 6.43
N ASP A 18 9.08 -0.47 6.33
CA ASP A 18 10.40 -0.51 6.96
C ASP A 18 10.30 -0.70 8.48
N LEU A 19 9.45 0.08 9.15
CA LEU A 19 9.26 0.02 10.60
C LEU A 19 8.75 -1.35 11.06
N LEU A 20 7.69 -1.86 10.43
CA LEU A 20 7.08 -3.12 10.85
C LEU A 20 7.99 -4.32 10.57
N LEU A 21 8.73 -4.30 9.45
CA LEU A 21 9.74 -5.32 9.17
C LEU A 21 10.89 -5.27 10.18
N ALA A 22 11.36 -4.08 10.55
CA ALA A 22 12.40 -3.90 11.58
C ALA A 22 11.94 -4.40 12.96
N ASP A 23 10.66 -4.30 13.28
CA ASP A 23 10.05 -4.82 14.51
C ASP A 23 9.75 -6.34 14.46
N GLY A 24 10.14 -7.04 13.38
CA GLY A 24 9.97 -8.49 13.23
C GLY A 24 8.54 -8.90 12.85
N HIS A 25 7.80 -8.03 12.16
CA HIS A 25 6.49 -8.35 11.60
C HIS A 25 6.58 -8.71 10.12
N GLN A 26 5.58 -9.44 9.65
CA GLN A 26 5.41 -9.73 8.22
C GLN A 26 4.55 -8.66 7.57
N VAL A 27 4.99 -8.16 6.42
CA VAL A 27 4.31 -7.09 5.71
C VAL A 27 3.92 -7.56 4.32
N VAL A 28 2.62 -7.43 4.02
CA VAL A 28 2.09 -7.54 2.67
C VAL A 28 1.87 -6.12 2.16
N GLY A 29 2.77 -5.63 1.32
CA GLY A 29 2.61 -4.34 0.63
C GLY A 29 1.65 -4.47 -0.56
N MET A 30 0.75 -3.51 -0.73
CA MET A 30 -0.15 -3.43 -1.88
C MET A 30 -0.16 -2.03 -2.47
N ASP A 31 0.04 -1.93 -3.78
CA ASP A 31 0.00 -0.67 -4.51
C ASP A 31 -0.26 -0.91 -6.01
N ASN A 32 -0.86 0.05 -6.73
CA ASN A 32 -1.01 -0.02 -8.19
C ASN A 32 -0.01 0.88 -8.94
N PHE A 33 0.78 1.67 -8.21
CA PHE A 33 1.75 2.66 -8.69
C PHE A 33 1.16 3.84 -9.46
N ILE A 34 -0.12 4.20 -9.23
CA ILE A 34 -0.70 5.42 -9.83
C ILE A 34 0.01 6.67 -9.28
N THR A 35 0.17 6.75 -7.96
CA THR A 35 0.94 7.81 -7.28
C THR A 35 2.12 7.29 -6.47
N GLY A 36 2.16 5.99 -6.20
CA GLY A 36 3.27 5.33 -5.51
C GLY A 36 4.49 5.13 -6.41
N ASN A 37 5.67 5.09 -5.82
CA ASN A 37 6.94 4.92 -6.52
C ASN A 37 7.56 3.55 -6.17
N PRO A 38 7.73 2.61 -7.12
CA PRO A 38 8.32 1.29 -6.86
C PRO A 38 9.69 1.34 -6.19
N GLN A 39 10.48 2.39 -6.45
CA GLN A 39 11.79 2.61 -5.84
C GLN A 39 11.72 2.73 -4.31
N ASN A 40 10.58 3.14 -3.75
CA ASN A 40 10.37 3.20 -2.30
C ASN A 40 10.30 1.82 -1.63
N LEU A 41 10.16 0.73 -2.40
CA LEU A 41 10.08 -0.64 -1.88
C LEU A 41 11.19 -1.55 -2.44
N ALA A 42 12.00 -1.04 -3.36
CA ALA A 42 12.96 -1.87 -4.10
C ALA A 42 13.97 -2.56 -3.18
N HIS A 43 14.39 -1.91 -2.10
CA HIS A 43 15.32 -2.46 -1.10
C HIS A 43 14.72 -3.60 -0.27
N LEU A 44 13.38 -3.73 -0.24
CA LEU A 44 12.69 -4.79 0.50
C LEU A 44 12.51 -6.08 -0.32
N SER A 45 12.86 -6.07 -1.61
CA SER A 45 12.64 -7.20 -2.52
C SER A 45 13.34 -8.50 -2.12
N SER A 46 14.41 -8.42 -1.32
CA SER A 46 15.15 -9.58 -0.80
C SER A 46 14.76 -9.97 0.62
N ASN A 47 13.78 -9.31 1.23
CA ASN A 47 13.33 -9.61 2.59
C ASN A 47 12.22 -10.68 2.55
N GLU A 48 12.46 -11.84 3.18
CA GLU A 48 11.53 -12.98 3.20
C GLU A 48 10.21 -12.68 3.93
N ASP A 49 10.23 -11.72 4.86
CA ASP A 49 9.03 -11.28 5.59
C ASP A 49 8.25 -10.17 4.84
N PHE A 50 8.72 -9.75 3.67
CA PHE A 50 8.04 -8.79 2.80
C PHE A 50 7.48 -9.48 1.55
N ALA A 51 6.18 -9.32 1.34
CA ALA A 51 5.51 -9.70 0.09
C ALA A 51 4.87 -8.47 -0.54
N PHE A 52 4.88 -8.39 -1.88
CA PHE A 52 4.25 -7.29 -2.60
C PHE A 52 3.18 -7.79 -3.56
N ILE A 53 2.02 -7.13 -3.56
CA ILE A 53 0.91 -7.38 -4.47
C ILE A 53 0.64 -6.10 -5.26
N ARG A 54 0.87 -6.16 -6.57
CA ARG A 54 0.46 -5.06 -7.46
C ARG A 54 -1.05 -5.14 -7.71
N HIS A 55 -1.83 -4.23 -7.12
CA HIS A 55 -3.29 -4.28 -7.20
C HIS A 55 -3.95 -2.92 -7.00
N ASP A 56 -5.07 -2.70 -7.69
CA ASP A 56 -5.96 -1.56 -7.46
C ASP A 56 -7.01 -1.94 -6.42
N VAL A 57 -6.93 -1.29 -5.25
CA VAL A 57 -7.79 -1.52 -4.08
C VAL A 57 -9.29 -1.36 -4.35
N SER A 58 -9.67 -0.69 -5.43
CA SER A 58 -11.08 -0.55 -5.85
C SER A 58 -11.67 -1.86 -6.38
N ASN A 59 -10.80 -2.82 -6.75
CA ASN A 59 -11.20 -4.13 -7.21
C ASN A 59 -11.11 -5.15 -6.07
N TYR A 60 -12.04 -6.11 -6.06
CA TYR A 60 -12.00 -7.21 -5.11
C TYR A 60 -10.71 -8.02 -5.23
N ILE A 61 -10.17 -8.46 -4.09
CA ILE A 61 -9.00 -9.34 -4.03
C ILE A 61 -9.09 -10.30 -2.86
N PHE A 62 -8.55 -11.51 -3.07
CA PHE A 62 -8.24 -12.44 -1.99
C PHE A 62 -6.76 -12.30 -1.60
N VAL A 63 -6.48 -11.98 -0.34
CA VAL A 63 -5.12 -11.95 0.20
C VAL A 63 -4.86 -13.29 0.90
N PRO A 64 -3.87 -14.10 0.44
CA PRO A 64 -3.59 -15.40 1.06
C PRO A 64 -3.15 -15.28 2.51
N GLY A 65 -3.56 -16.24 3.33
CA GLY A 65 -3.21 -16.34 4.76
C GLY A 65 -3.97 -15.36 5.65
N GLU A 66 -3.97 -15.60 6.95
CA GLU A 66 -4.59 -14.70 7.91
C GLU A 66 -3.84 -13.36 7.99
N LEU A 67 -4.59 -12.30 8.28
CA LEU A 67 -4.08 -10.96 8.52
C LEU A 67 -4.49 -10.55 9.91
N ASP A 68 -3.53 -10.08 10.71
CA ASP A 68 -3.80 -9.54 12.03
C ASP A 68 -4.31 -8.09 11.94
N ALA A 69 -3.91 -7.36 10.90
CA ALA A 69 -4.28 -5.96 10.70
C ALA A 69 -4.25 -5.55 9.22
N VAL A 70 -5.03 -4.51 8.91
CA VAL A 70 -5.01 -3.79 7.62
C VAL A 70 -4.76 -2.32 7.89
N MET A 71 -3.73 -1.75 7.26
CA MET A 71 -3.43 -0.33 7.28
C MET A 71 -3.67 0.27 5.88
N HIS A 72 -4.68 1.14 5.76
CA HIS A 72 -5.17 1.59 4.46
C HIS A 72 -4.74 3.02 4.12
N PHE A 73 -3.70 3.17 3.31
CA PHE A 73 -3.19 4.46 2.83
C PHE A 73 -3.27 4.63 1.30
N ALA A 74 -3.87 3.67 0.59
CA ALA A 74 -4.12 3.79 -0.84
C ALA A 74 -5.16 4.88 -1.13
N SER A 75 -4.69 6.07 -1.45
CA SER A 75 -5.50 7.19 -1.89
C SER A 75 -4.62 8.16 -2.68
N PRO A 76 -5.16 8.88 -3.68
CA PRO A 76 -4.49 10.07 -4.19
C PRO A 76 -4.20 11.03 -3.03
N ALA A 77 -2.94 11.42 -2.86
CA ALA A 77 -2.48 12.21 -1.71
C ALA A 77 -3.15 13.59 -1.61
N SER A 78 -3.65 14.12 -2.73
CA SER A 78 -4.30 15.43 -2.80
C SER A 78 -5.52 15.37 -3.72
N PRO A 79 -6.62 16.08 -3.39
CA PRO A 79 -7.73 16.25 -4.31
C PRO A 79 -7.25 16.91 -5.60
N ASN A 80 -7.33 16.17 -6.71
CA ASN A 80 -7.06 16.73 -8.03
C ASN A 80 -8.30 17.48 -8.51
N LYS A 81 -8.21 18.81 -8.62
CA LYS A 81 -9.29 19.67 -9.13
C LYS A 81 -9.75 19.29 -10.55
N ASN A 82 -8.86 18.68 -11.32
CA ASN A 82 -9.13 18.22 -12.68
C ASN A 82 -9.59 16.75 -12.72
N SER A 83 -9.74 16.08 -11.57
CA SER A 83 -10.23 14.70 -11.55
C SER A 83 -11.73 14.67 -11.86
N PRO A 84 -12.17 13.89 -12.86
CA PRO A 84 -13.61 13.69 -13.12
C PRO A 84 -14.30 12.95 -11.96
N LEU A 85 -13.53 12.33 -11.05
CA LEU A 85 -14.01 11.62 -9.87
C LEU A 85 -13.74 12.41 -8.57
N GLY A 86 -13.35 13.69 -8.66
CA GLY A 86 -13.13 14.53 -7.48
C GLY A 86 -14.44 14.82 -6.74
N TYR A 87 -14.40 14.91 -5.41
CA TYR A 87 -15.60 15.18 -4.59
C TYR A 87 -16.32 16.49 -4.96
N VAL A 88 -15.58 17.46 -5.50
CA VAL A 88 -16.13 18.73 -6.02
C VAL A 88 -17.05 18.54 -7.23
N ASN A 89 -17.02 17.36 -7.87
CA ASN A 89 -17.81 16.99 -9.04
C ASN A 89 -18.87 15.91 -8.73
N LEU A 90 -18.99 15.46 -7.47
CA LEU A 90 -20.06 14.57 -7.03
C LEU A 90 -21.34 15.38 -6.75
N PRO A 91 -22.55 14.82 -7.02
CA PRO A 91 -23.83 15.50 -6.75
C PRO A 91 -24.08 15.79 -5.27
#